data_AF-A0A1Q2YIR4-F1
#
_entry.id   AF-A0A1Q2YIR4-F1
#
_cell.length_a   1.000
_cell.length_b   1.000
_cell.length_c   1.000
_cell.angle_alpha   90.00
_cell.angle_beta   90.00
_cell.angle_gamma   90.00
#
_symmetry.space_group_name_H-M   'P 1'
#
loop_
_entity.id
_entity.type
_entity.pdbx_description
1 polymer ?
#
loop_
_entity_poly.entity_id
_entity_poly.type
_entity_poly.pdbx_seq_one_letter_code
_entity_poly.pdbx_strand_id
1 'polypeptide(L)'
;MTSSSDELFSYLASKIGAFVKQHHNEKFAAESSGDVAAAEAGKLKLGFTFSFPVEQTSLDSGTLIRWTKGFDIPDTIGKDVVKLLQSHIDKQQIPVHVAALANDTVGTLLARSYTGENKEGLTSLGCIFGTGTNGAYNEKIENIAKLPKDVVAELKAKNISHMVINTEWGSFDNELKRLPVTKYDVEVDNVSSNKGYHMFEKRVSGMFLGEILRNVLLDLHAQGILFTQYPKREDLPHRLRTPWLLSSEGMSLFEIDDSTKLIATELELKNMLRLPTTVEERLAIQQITRAIAKRASHLAAVPITALVIKMDAFKGHNVEVDVGVDGSVVEFYPGFRTMMRDAIADTQIGAKGERRLHINISKDGSSVGAALCALSNDAI
;
A
#
# COMPACT_ATOMS: atom_id res chain seq x y z
N MET A 1 18.19 -0.32 13.83
CA MET A 1 19.03 0.88 14.08
C MET A 1 18.07 1.98 14.47
N THR A 2 18.15 2.46 15.71
CA THR A 2 17.37 3.62 16.17
C THR A 2 18.07 4.88 15.67
N SER A 3 17.72 5.33 14.46
CA SER A 3 18.14 6.63 13.94
C SER A 3 17.29 7.74 14.54
N SER A 4 17.81 8.97 14.62
CA SER A 4 17.00 10.14 15.03
C SER A 4 16.19 10.73 13.87
N SER A 5 15.22 11.60 14.15
CA SER A 5 14.52 12.37 13.12
C SER A 5 15.50 13.21 12.29
N ASP A 6 16.46 13.87 12.94
CA ASP A 6 17.48 14.70 12.28
C ASP A 6 18.31 13.87 11.27
N GLU A 7 18.76 12.68 11.66
CA GLU A 7 19.50 11.77 10.77
C GLU A 7 18.68 11.34 9.55
N LEU A 8 17.41 10.94 9.75
CA LEU A 8 16.54 10.53 8.67
C LEU A 8 16.30 11.68 7.68
N PHE A 9 15.86 12.84 8.17
CA PHE A 9 15.48 13.96 7.30
C PHE A 9 16.70 14.66 6.68
N SER A 10 17.84 14.69 7.37
CA SER A 10 19.12 15.12 6.80
C SER A 10 19.58 14.19 5.66
N TYR A 11 19.46 12.87 5.85
CA TYR A 11 19.72 11.89 4.80
C TYR A 11 18.79 12.11 3.59
N LEU A 12 17.48 12.23 3.80
CA LEU A 12 16.50 12.47 2.73
C LEU A 12 16.81 13.75 1.95
N ALA A 13 17.06 14.86 2.66
CA ALA A 13 17.45 16.12 2.03
C ALA A 13 18.73 15.99 1.21
N SER A 14 19.75 15.27 1.71
CA SER A 14 21.01 15.08 0.96
C SER A 14 20.79 14.31 -0.35
N LYS A 15 19.88 13.35 -0.37
CA LYS A 15 19.52 12.59 -1.57
C LYS A 15 18.76 13.46 -2.57
N ILE A 16 17.82 14.27 -2.08
CA ILE A 16 17.12 15.26 -2.93
C ILE A 16 18.13 16.23 -3.54
N GLY A 17 19.03 16.80 -2.73
CA GLY A 17 20.05 17.74 -3.20
C GLY A 17 20.98 17.13 -4.24
N ALA A 18 21.42 15.88 -4.05
CA ALA A 18 22.23 15.16 -5.05
C ALA A 18 21.48 14.98 -6.37
N PHE A 19 20.20 14.60 -6.33
CA PHE A 19 19.35 14.44 -7.51
C PHE A 19 19.16 15.77 -8.25
N VAL A 20 18.83 16.85 -7.54
CA VAL A 20 18.63 18.18 -8.14
C VAL A 20 19.94 18.69 -8.75
N LYS A 21 21.10 18.48 -8.10
CA LYS A 21 22.40 18.85 -8.68
C LYS A 21 22.71 18.07 -9.96
N GLN A 22 22.30 16.82 -10.03
CA GLN A 22 22.56 15.97 -11.21
C GLN A 22 21.65 16.35 -12.39
N HIS A 23 20.38 16.65 -12.14
CA HIS A 23 19.36 16.77 -13.19
C HIS A 23 18.86 18.20 -13.45
N HIS A 24 19.04 19.11 -12.49
CA HIS A 24 18.51 20.48 -12.48
C HIS A 24 19.52 21.48 -11.88
N ASN A 25 20.81 21.33 -12.20
CA ASN A 25 21.87 22.15 -11.63
C ASN A 25 21.67 23.66 -11.87
N GLU A 26 20.99 24.03 -12.96
CA GLU A 26 20.62 25.40 -13.31
C GLU A 26 19.78 26.07 -12.22
N LYS A 27 19.03 25.30 -11.41
CA LYS A 27 18.21 25.83 -10.32
C LYS A 27 19.04 26.37 -9.15
N PHE A 28 20.21 25.80 -8.89
CA PHE A 28 21.13 26.32 -7.86
C PHE A 28 21.78 27.65 -8.28
N ALA A 29 21.96 27.86 -9.58
CA ALA A 29 22.54 29.10 -10.10
C ALA A 29 21.54 30.27 -10.04
N ALA A 30 20.24 30.01 -10.20
CA ALA A 30 19.19 31.03 -10.13
C ALA A 30 19.03 31.66 -8.74
N GLU A 31 19.19 30.88 -7.66
CA GLU A 31 19.14 31.39 -6.28
C GLU A 31 20.29 32.35 -5.93
N SER A 32 21.40 32.31 -6.68
CA SER A 32 22.59 33.14 -6.45
C SER A 32 22.44 34.58 -6.97
N SER A 33 21.32 34.91 -7.63
CA SER A 33 21.09 36.19 -8.31
C SER A 33 20.66 37.35 -7.39
N GLY A 34 20.39 37.08 -6.10
CA GLY A 34 20.08 38.10 -5.09
C GLY A 34 18.66 38.67 -5.10
N ASP A 35 17.82 38.27 -6.06
CA ASP A 35 16.39 38.59 -6.06
C ASP A 35 15.61 37.50 -5.32
N VAL A 36 15.17 37.82 -4.10
CA VAL A 36 14.47 36.90 -3.20
C VAL A 36 13.13 36.43 -3.80
N ALA A 37 12.43 37.27 -4.55
CA ALA A 37 11.15 36.93 -5.15
C ALA A 37 11.32 36.01 -6.37
N ALA A 38 12.36 36.25 -7.18
CA ALA A 38 12.70 35.37 -8.30
C ALA A 38 13.30 34.03 -7.82
N ALA A 39 14.04 34.04 -6.70
CA ALA A 39 14.58 32.83 -6.07
C ALA A 39 13.46 31.91 -5.56
N GLU A 40 12.46 32.46 -4.86
CA GLU A 40 11.29 31.67 -4.40
C GLU A 40 10.44 31.16 -5.56
N ALA A 41 10.18 31.98 -6.58
CA ALA A 41 9.47 31.54 -7.80
C ALA A 41 10.26 30.50 -8.62
N GLY A 42 11.57 30.41 -8.42
CA GLY A 42 12.48 29.50 -9.11
C GLY A 42 12.53 28.09 -8.54
N LYS A 43 12.09 27.87 -7.29
CA LYS A 43 12.18 26.58 -6.60
C LYS A 43 11.32 25.51 -7.26
N LEU A 44 11.80 24.27 -7.20
CA LEU A 44 11.03 23.11 -7.65
C LEU A 44 10.01 22.73 -6.58
N LYS A 45 8.73 22.65 -6.95
CA LYS A 45 7.68 22.10 -6.09
C LYS A 45 7.86 20.59 -5.96
N LEU A 46 8.01 20.10 -4.74
CA LEU A 46 8.11 18.69 -4.39
C LEU A 46 6.80 18.21 -3.77
N GLY A 47 6.26 17.13 -4.32
CA GLY A 47 5.26 16.31 -3.63
C GLY A 47 5.97 15.25 -2.80
N PHE A 48 5.68 15.22 -1.51
CA PHE A 48 6.25 14.28 -0.57
C PHE A 48 5.25 13.15 -0.31
N THR A 49 5.46 11.99 -0.94
CA THR A 49 4.70 10.79 -0.56
C THR A 49 5.28 10.20 0.72
N PHE A 50 4.48 10.22 1.78
CA PHE A 50 4.87 9.72 3.08
C PHE A 50 3.87 8.67 3.56
N SER A 51 4.13 7.41 3.20
CA SER A 51 3.23 6.27 3.44
C SER A 51 3.26 5.76 4.90
N PHE A 52 2.98 6.66 5.84
CA PHE A 52 2.80 6.39 7.26
C PHE A 52 1.54 7.11 7.77
N PRO A 53 0.96 6.66 8.90
CA PRO A 53 -0.17 7.35 9.51
C PRO A 53 0.18 8.78 9.93
N VAL A 54 -0.47 9.75 9.30
CA VAL A 54 -0.27 11.17 9.54
C VAL A 54 -1.61 11.86 9.79
N GLU A 55 -1.64 12.75 10.77
CA GLU A 55 -2.71 13.73 10.94
C GLU A 55 -2.44 14.91 10.01
N GLN A 56 -3.07 14.90 8.84
CA GLN A 56 -2.89 15.91 7.81
C GLN A 56 -3.87 17.08 8.03
N THR A 57 -3.34 18.26 8.30
CA THR A 57 -4.11 19.48 8.62
C THR A 57 -4.24 20.41 7.43
N SER A 58 -3.30 20.35 6.48
CA SER A 58 -3.34 21.04 5.18
C SER A 58 -2.69 20.17 4.11
N LEU A 59 -2.68 20.63 2.86
CA LEU A 59 -2.05 19.90 1.76
C LEU A 59 -0.54 19.69 1.98
N ASP A 60 0.11 20.62 2.69
CA ASP A 60 1.54 20.73 2.93
C ASP A 60 1.91 20.62 4.43
N SER A 61 1.04 20.07 5.28
CA SER A 61 1.33 19.87 6.71
C SER A 61 0.74 18.57 7.21
N GLY A 62 1.56 17.80 7.91
CA GLY A 62 1.10 16.55 8.48
C GLY A 62 1.94 16.04 9.64
N THR A 63 1.28 15.79 10.76
CA THR A 63 1.91 15.30 11.99
C THR A 63 1.95 13.78 12.04
N LEU A 64 3.14 13.18 12.17
CA LEU A 64 3.27 11.72 12.28
C LEU A 64 2.57 11.22 13.55
N ILE A 65 1.65 10.27 13.41
CA ILE A 65 0.92 9.66 14.53
C ILE A 65 1.73 8.49 15.10
N ARG A 66 2.24 7.61 14.23
CA ARG A 66 3.02 6.42 14.61
C ARG A 66 3.79 5.87 13.43
N TRP A 67 4.91 5.22 13.71
CA TRP A 67 5.63 4.46 12.70
C TRP A 67 4.99 3.11 12.41
N THR A 68 5.18 2.64 11.18
CA THR A 68 4.77 1.31 10.70
C THR A 68 5.92 0.69 9.91
N LYS A 69 5.73 -0.51 9.33
CA LYS A 69 6.70 -1.12 8.39
C LYS A 69 8.11 -1.31 8.98
N GLY A 70 8.21 -1.48 10.31
CA GLY A 70 9.48 -1.73 11.01
C GLY A 70 10.31 -0.48 11.33
N PHE A 71 9.80 0.73 11.03
CA PHE A 71 10.42 1.98 11.48
C PHE A 71 10.17 2.20 12.98
N ASP A 72 11.17 2.73 13.68
CA ASP A 72 11.10 3.08 15.10
C ASP A 72 12.01 4.27 15.39
N ILE A 73 11.49 5.48 15.15
CA ILE A 73 12.18 6.77 15.37
C ILE A 73 11.29 7.62 16.30
N PRO A 74 11.38 7.42 17.63
CA PRO A 74 10.41 7.96 18.58
C PRO A 74 10.29 9.48 18.55
N ASP A 75 11.38 10.20 18.28
CA ASP A 75 11.40 11.65 18.28
C ASP A 75 10.70 12.29 17.06
N THR A 76 10.31 11.51 16.05
CA THR A 76 9.51 12.03 14.92
C THR A 76 8.02 12.05 15.24
N ILE A 77 7.57 11.22 16.18
CA ILE A 77 6.16 11.10 16.55
C ILE A 77 5.67 12.45 17.11
N GLY A 78 4.52 12.92 16.62
CA GLY A 78 3.96 14.22 17.01
C GLY A 78 4.59 15.43 16.32
N LYS A 79 5.55 15.23 15.39
CA LYS A 79 6.15 16.33 14.60
C LYS A 79 5.56 16.38 13.18
N ASP A 80 5.51 17.59 12.64
CA ASP A 80 5.15 17.84 11.25
C ASP A 80 6.29 17.41 10.31
N VAL A 81 6.06 16.36 9.54
CA VAL A 81 7.09 15.75 8.69
C VAL A 81 7.44 16.61 7.48
N VAL A 82 6.53 17.47 7.03
CA VAL A 82 6.81 18.42 5.94
C VAL A 82 7.77 19.49 6.43
N LYS A 83 7.51 20.07 7.59
CA LYS A 83 8.41 21.05 8.21
C LYS A 83 9.78 20.47 8.53
N LEU A 84 9.82 19.23 9.02
CA LEU A 84 11.08 18.53 9.24
C LEU A 84 11.88 18.39 7.94
N LEU A 85 11.26 17.93 6.85
CA LEU A 85 11.93 17.80 5.57
C LEU A 85 12.36 19.17 5.00
N GLN A 86 11.45 20.15 4.96
CA GLN A 86 11.73 21.50 4.45
C GLN A 86 12.89 22.16 5.21
N SER A 87 12.92 22.05 6.55
CA SER A 87 14.02 22.60 7.35
C SER A 87 15.39 22.02 6.98
N HIS A 88 15.45 20.74 6.61
CA HIS A 88 16.71 20.10 6.19
C HIS A 88 17.07 20.44 4.74
N ILE A 89 16.08 20.62 3.87
CA ILE A 89 16.25 21.14 2.50
C ILE A 89 16.84 22.56 2.55
N ASP A 90 16.27 23.44 3.38
CA ASP A 90 16.71 24.83 3.53
C ASP A 90 18.12 24.93 4.13
N LYS A 91 18.41 24.14 5.19
CA LYS A 91 19.76 24.05 5.80
C LYS A 91 20.83 23.67 4.77
N GLN A 92 20.47 22.86 3.77
CA GLN A 92 21.37 22.41 2.70
C GLN A 92 21.30 23.30 1.45
N GLN A 93 20.53 24.40 1.49
CA GLN A 93 20.34 25.37 0.41
C GLN A 93 19.96 24.69 -0.92
N ILE A 94 18.99 23.77 -0.85
CA ILE A 94 18.49 23.04 -2.01
C ILE A 94 17.27 23.81 -2.56
N PRO A 95 17.20 24.13 -3.87
CA PRO A 95 16.15 24.96 -4.47
C PRO A 95 14.84 24.18 -4.67
N VAL A 96 14.29 23.68 -3.57
CA VAL A 96 13.11 22.82 -3.52
C VAL A 96 12.17 23.31 -2.42
N HIS A 97 10.88 23.32 -2.73
CA HIS A 97 9.81 23.61 -1.79
C HIS A 97 8.87 22.40 -1.69
N VAL A 98 8.65 21.88 -0.47
CA VAL A 98 7.73 20.77 -0.21
C VAL A 98 6.30 21.30 -0.24
N ALA A 99 5.69 21.27 -1.43
CA ALA A 99 4.39 21.88 -1.68
C ALA A 99 3.21 20.95 -1.36
N ALA A 100 3.44 19.65 -1.19
CA ALA A 100 2.36 18.72 -0.84
C ALA A 100 2.89 17.53 -0.05
N LEU A 101 2.06 17.03 0.86
CA LEU A 101 2.18 15.74 1.51
C LEU A 101 1.05 14.85 0.99
N ALA A 102 1.42 13.70 0.45
CA ALA A 102 0.47 12.72 -0.09
C ALA A 102 0.69 11.34 0.52
N ASN A 103 -0.38 10.55 0.55
CA ASN A 103 -0.31 9.11 0.76
C ASN A 103 -0.12 8.40 -0.58
N ASP A 104 0.52 7.23 -0.60
CA ASP A 104 0.72 6.44 -1.82
C ASP A 104 -0.59 6.16 -2.56
N THR A 105 -1.67 5.81 -1.84
CA THR A 105 -3.00 5.59 -2.46
C THR A 105 -3.58 6.83 -3.14
N VAL A 106 -3.39 8.01 -2.55
CA VAL A 106 -3.80 9.29 -3.14
C VAL A 106 -2.98 9.56 -4.39
N GLY A 107 -1.66 9.30 -4.32
CA GLY A 107 -0.79 9.37 -5.48
C GLY A 107 -1.27 8.45 -6.61
N THR A 108 -1.54 7.18 -6.31
CA THR A 108 -2.08 6.20 -7.26
C THR A 108 -3.39 6.67 -7.89
N LEU A 109 -4.32 7.24 -7.11
CA LEU A 109 -5.57 7.81 -7.63
C LEU A 109 -5.28 8.97 -8.61
N LEU A 110 -4.40 9.91 -8.23
CA LEU A 110 -4.10 11.10 -9.04
C LEU A 110 -3.33 10.74 -10.32
N ALA A 111 -2.31 9.90 -10.22
CA ALA A 111 -1.54 9.44 -11.37
C ALA A 111 -2.42 8.70 -12.38
N ARG A 112 -3.32 7.85 -11.89
CA ARG A 112 -4.28 7.16 -12.77
C ARG A 112 -5.29 8.11 -13.37
N SER A 113 -5.78 9.08 -12.61
CA SER A 113 -6.70 10.11 -13.11
C SER A 113 -6.06 10.99 -14.19
N TYR A 114 -4.75 11.21 -14.11
CA TYR A 114 -4.00 11.99 -15.10
C TYR A 114 -3.67 11.20 -16.38
N THR A 115 -3.32 9.92 -16.24
CA THR A 115 -2.94 9.06 -17.37
C THR A 115 -4.14 8.39 -18.06
N GLY A 116 -5.27 8.29 -17.37
CA GLY A 116 -6.52 7.79 -17.92
C GLY A 116 -7.10 8.76 -18.92
N GLU A 117 -6.83 8.55 -20.22
CA GLU A 117 -7.46 9.31 -21.31
C GLU A 117 -8.96 8.97 -21.47
N ASN A 118 -9.78 8.95 -20.41
CA ASN A 118 -11.25 8.74 -20.43
C ASN A 118 -11.82 7.58 -21.29
N LYS A 119 -10.97 6.67 -21.81
CA LYS A 119 -11.38 5.56 -22.69
C LYS A 119 -11.86 4.35 -21.90
N GLU A 120 -11.47 4.25 -20.64
CA GLU A 120 -11.79 3.11 -19.75
C GLU A 120 -12.79 3.51 -18.64
N GLY A 121 -13.07 4.79 -18.39
CA GLY A 121 -14.08 5.21 -17.42
C GLY A 121 -13.61 6.34 -16.49
N LEU A 122 -14.47 6.71 -15.54
CA LEU A 122 -14.17 7.74 -14.55
C LEU A 122 -13.32 7.16 -13.43
N THR A 123 -12.05 7.59 -13.34
CA THR A 123 -11.14 7.17 -12.26
C THR A 123 -11.67 7.68 -10.92
N SER A 124 -12.08 6.74 -10.09
CA SER A 124 -12.76 7.05 -8.82
C SER A 124 -12.07 6.42 -7.61
N LEU A 125 -11.13 5.49 -7.83
CA LEU A 125 -10.42 4.77 -6.78
C LEU A 125 -8.93 4.61 -7.12
N GLY A 126 -8.09 4.84 -6.13
CA GLY A 126 -6.68 4.42 -6.10
C GLY A 126 -6.49 3.40 -5.00
N CYS A 127 -5.92 2.23 -5.29
CA CYS A 127 -5.78 1.15 -4.32
C CYS A 127 -4.35 0.60 -4.33
N ILE A 128 -3.84 0.28 -3.14
CA ILE A 128 -2.56 -0.39 -2.95
C ILE A 128 -2.81 -1.82 -2.47
N PHE A 129 -2.19 -2.79 -3.14
CA PHE A 129 -2.13 -4.20 -2.72
C PHE A 129 -0.71 -4.71 -2.91
N GLY A 130 0.10 -4.65 -1.86
CA GLY A 130 1.52 -5.03 -1.87
C GLY A 130 1.95 -5.52 -0.50
N THR A 131 3.05 -4.97 0.02
CA THR A 131 3.50 -5.19 1.41
C THR A 131 2.45 -4.79 2.43
N GLY A 132 1.65 -3.75 2.12
CA GLY A 132 0.45 -3.35 2.84
C GLY A 132 -0.77 -3.27 1.92
N THR A 133 -1.90 -2.83 2.46
CA THR A 133 -3.08 -2.52 1.63
C THR A 133 -3.81 -1.29 2.13
N ASN A 134 -4.21 -0.44 1.19
CA ASN A 134 -4.95 0.78 1.45
C ASN A 134 -5.71 1.22 0.20
N GLY A 135 -6.62 2.20 0.32
CA GLY A 135 -7.23 2.85 -0.82
C GLY A 135 -7.68 4.28 -0.56
N ALA A 136 -7.79 5.05 -1.63
CA ALA A 136 -8.31 6.40 -1.66
C ALA A 136 -9.40 6.54 -2.72
N TYR A 137 -10.38 7.41 -2.46
CA TYR A 137 -11.49 7.69 -3.38
C TYR A 137 -11.96 9.14 -3.25
N ASN A 138 -12.76 9.60 -4.21
CA ASN A 138 -13.38 10.93 -4.18
C ASN A 138 -14.73 10.88 -3.44
N GLU A 139 -14.83 11.54 -2.29
CA GLU A 139 -16.07 11.66 -1.52
C GLU A 139 -16.69 13.05 -1.70
N LYS A 140 -18.02 13.13 -1.71
CA LYS A 140 -18.72 14.43 -1.70
C LYS A 140 -18.47 15.13 -0.38
N ILE A 141 -18.08 16.40 -0.40
CA ILE A 141 -17.73 17.14 0.81
C ILE A 141 -18.88 17.21 1.84
N GLU A 142 -20.12 17.12 1.38
CA GLU A 142 -21.31 17.09 2.23
C GLU A 142 -21.50 15.78 3.02
N ASN A 143 -20.88 14.69 2.56
CA ASN A 143 -20.90 13.41 3.27
C ASN A 143 -19.80 13.32 4.35
N ILE A 144 -18.85 14.26 4.38
CA ILE A 144 -17.72 14.25 5.31
C ILE A 144 -18.10 14.98 6.60
N ALA A 145 -18.87 14.30 7.46
CA ALA A 145 -19.43 14.88 8.68
C ALA A 145 -18.38 15.38 9.70
N LYS A 146 -17.12 14.94 9.59
CA LYS A 146 -16.02 15.42 10.45
C LYS A 146 -15.48 16.79 10.06
N LEU A 147 -15.80 17.30 8.86
CA LEU A 147 -15.39 18.64 8.46
C LEU A 147 -16.31 19.68 9.12
N PRO A 148 -15.75 20.78 9.64
CA PRO A 148 -16.55 21.91 10.12
C PRO A 148 -17.48 22.46 9.02
N LYS A 149 -18.69 22.88 9.39
CA LYS A 149 -19.72 23.32 8.42
C LYS A 149 -19.30 24.57 7.64
N ASP A 150 -18.56 25.46 8.28
CA ASP A 150 -17.94 26.64 7.70
C ASP A 150 -16.88 26.28 6.65
N VAL A 151 -16.03 25.29 6.92
CA VAL A 151 -15.06 24.77 5.93
C VAL A 151 -15.79 24.19 4.71
N VAL A 152 -16.85 23.41 4.93
CA VAL A 152 -17.67 22.87 3.82
C VAL A 152 -18.31 24.00 3.00
N ALA A 153 -18.80 25.06 3.65
CA ALA A 153 -19.38 26.20 2.97
C ALA A 153 -18.34 26.98 2.15
N GLU A 154 -17.13 27.17 2.68
CA GLU A 154 -16.02 27.82 1.97
C GLU A 154 -15.60 27.01 0.73
N LEU A 155 -15.46 25.69 0.87
CA LEU A 155 -15.14 24.80 -0.25
C LEU A 155 -16.22 24.86 -1.34
N LYS A 156 -17.51 24.83 -0.96
CA LYS A 156 -18.62 25.00 -1.90
C LYS A 156 -18.58 26.36 -2.61
N ALA A 157 -18.25 27.44 -1.90
CA ALA A 157 -18.11 28.77 -2.48
C ALA A 157 -16.97 28.85 -3.53
N LYS A 158 -15.96 27.98 -3.42
CA LYS A 158 -14.89 27.80 -4.42
C LYS A 158 -15.24 26.78 -5.52
N ASN A 159 -16.51 26.38 -5.66
CA ASN A 159 -16.98 25.33 -6.57
C ASN A 159 -16.33 23.95 -6.36
N ILE A 160 -15.80 23.67 -5.17
CA ILE A 160 -15.27 22.36 -4.81
C ILE A 160 -16.45 21.52 -4.31
N SER A 161 -16.68 20.37 -4.95
CA SER A 161 -17.79 19.46 -4.62
C SER A 161 -17.35 18.15 -3.98
N HIS A 162 -16.10 17.76 -4.20
CA HIS A 162 -15.53 16.50 -3.73
C HIS A 162 -14.17 16.73 -3.06
N MET A 163 -13.80 15.82 -2.19
CA MET A 163 -12.50 15.76 -1.54
C MET A 163 -12.02 14.31 -1.55
N VAL A 164 -10.74 14.12 -1.87
CA VAL A 164 -10.11 12.80 -1.80
C VAL A 164 -10.06 12.36 -0.33
N ILE A 165 -10.56 11.16 -0.07
CA ILE A 165 -10.45 10.48 1.22
C ILE A 165 -9.47 9.33 1.09
N ASN A 166 -8.37 9.39 1.82
CA ASN A 166 -7.57 8.22 2.16
C ASN A 166 -8.32 7.42 3.24
N THR A 167 -8.62 6.16 2.96
CA THR A 167 -9.47 5.32 3.83
C THR A 167 -8.71 4.70 4.99
N GLU A 168 -7.40 4.49 4.86
CA GLU A 168 -6.59 3.69 5.79
C GLU A 168 -7.26 2.34 6.14
N TRP A 169 -7.86 1.68 5.11
CA TRP A 169 -8.70 0.50 5.31
C TRP A 169 -7.97 -0.71 5.86
N GLY A 170 -6.63 -0.69 5.96
CA GLY A 170 -5.84 -1.77 6.55
C GLY A 170 -6.30 -2.10 7.97
N SER A 171 -6.84 -1.10 8.69
CA SER A 171 -7.42 -1.22 10.04
C SER A 171 -8.91 -1.60 10.07
N PHE A 172 -9.52 -1.92 8.93
CA PHE A 172 -10.92 -2.36 8.88
C PHE A 172 -11.13 -3.57 9.80
N ASP A 173 -12.14 -3.47 10.66
CA ASP A 173 -12.58 -4.52 11.59
C ASP A 173 -11.45 -5.07 12.49
N ASN A 174 -10.65 -4.19 13.10
CA ASN A 174 -9.68 -4.58 14.14
C ASN A 174 -10.34 -5.32 15.32
N GLU A 175 -11.63 -5.08 15.57
CA GLU A 175 -12.42 -5.79 16.60
C GLU A 175 -12.85 -7.20 16.18
N LEU A 176 -12.56 -7.61 14.93
CA LEU A 176 -12.84 -8.94 14.38
C LEU A 176 -14.31 -9.38 14.49
N LYS A 177 -15.25 -8.44 14.26
CA LYS A 177 -16.68 -8.74 14.29
C LYS A 177 -17.17 -9.42 13.01
N ARG A 178 -16.46 -9.24 11.89
CA ARG A 178 -16.90 -9.65 10.54
C ARG A 178 -15.82 -10.40 9.77
N LEU A 179 -14.55 -10.04 9.93
CA LEU A 179 -13.46 -10.67 9.21
C LEU A 179 -13.35 -12.15 9.58
N PRO A 180 -13.10 -13.05 8.61
CA PRO A 180 -12.82 -14.44 8.92
C PRO A 180 -11.52 -14.53 9.74
N VAL A 181 -11.54 -15.35 10.78
CA VAL A 181 -10.42 -15.58 11.67
C VAL A 181 -10.09 -17.07 11.68
N THR A 182 -8.88 -17.41 11.26
CA THR A 182 -8.30 -18.74 11.49
C THR A 182 -7.35 -18.68 12.68
N LYS A 183 -7.02 -19.84 13.27
CA LYS A 183 -5.99 -19.91 14.31
C LYS A 183 -4.64 -19.36 13.82
N TYR A 184 -4.33 -19.49 12.52
CA TYR A 184 -3.09 -18.99 11.93
C TYR A 184 -3.06 -17.46 11.83
N ASP A 185 -4.21 -16.82 11.61
CA ASP A 185 -4.29 -15.35 11.62
C ASP A 185 -4.01 -14.78 13.02
N VAL A 186 -4.43 -15.50 14.07
CA VAL A 186 -4.14 -15.14 15.48
C VAL A 186 -2.63 -15.27 15.75
N GLU A 187 -1.99 -16.35 15.31
CA GLU A 187 -0.54 -16.53 15.49
C GLU A 187 0.27 -15.44 14.75
N VAL A 188 -0.11 -15.12 13.51
CA VAL A 188 0.51 -14.04 12.73
C VAL A 188 0.37 -12.70 13.45
N ASP A 189 -0.81 -12.40 13.99
CA ASP A 189 -1.02 -11.18 14.78
C ASP A 189 -0.14 -11.16 16.04
N ASN A 190 -0.05 -12.27 16.77
CA ASN A 190 0.74 -12.41 17.99
C ASN A 190 2.24 -12.17 17.79
N VAL A 191 2.80 -12.51 16.62
CA VAL A 191 4.22 -12.30 16.30
C VAL A 191 4.47 -11.01 15.50
N SER A 192 3.41 -10.28 15.13
CA SER A 192 3.52 -8.99 14.47
C SER A 192 3.95 -7.88 15.45
N SER A 193 4.57 -6.82 14.92
CA SER A 193 4.95 -5.64 15.70
C SER A 193 3.74 -4.79 16.12
N ASN A 194 2.60 -4.97 15.46
CA ASN A 194 1.39 -4.17 15.63
C ASN A 194 0.18 -5.03 16.03
N LYS A 195 0.31 -5.82 17.10
CA LYS A 195 -0.71 -6.76 17.60
C LYS A 195 -2.08 -6.09 17.79
N GLY A 196 -3.15 -6.71 17.31
CA GLY A 196 -4.52 -6.18 17.39
C GLY A 196 -4.81 -5.00 16.45
N TYR A 197 -3.84 -4.57 15.63
CA TYR A 197 -4.02 -3.51 14.63
C TYR A 197 -3.80 -4.02 13.21
N HIS A 198 -4.37 -3.30 12.24
CA HIS A 198 -4.30 -3.61 10.82
C HIS A 198 -4.78 -5.04 10.49
N MET A 199 -5.88 -5.45 11.12
CA MET A 199 -6.36 -6.84 11.03
C MET A 199 -6.81 -7.24 9.63
N PHE A 200 -7.32 -6.29 8.84
CA PHE A 200 -7.62 -6.50 7.43
C PHE A 200 -6.34 -6.63 6.60
N GLU A 201 -5.36 -5.74 6.79
CA GLU A 201 -4.08 -5.80 6.07
C GLU A 201 -3.37 -7.14 6.26
N LYS A 202 -3.36 -7.65 7.50
CA LYS A 202 -2.78 -8.96 7.85
C LYS A 202 -3.35 -10.14 7.07
N ARG A 203 -4.52 -9.99 6.46
CA ARG A 203 -5.20 -11.04 5.69
C ARG A 203 -4.99 -10.94 4.19
N VAL A 204 -4.54 -9.79 3.70
CA VAL A 204 -4.48 -9.44 2.28
C VAL A 204 -3.05 -9.22 1.81
N SER A 205 -2.21 -8.55 2.60
CA SER A 205 -0.93 -8.07 2.12
C SER A 205 0.13 -9.17 2.06
N GLY A 206 1.05 -9.03 1.08
CA GLY A 206 2.05 -10.04 0.77
C GLY A 206 3.01 -10.34 1.93
N MET A 207 3.23 -9.37 2.82
CA MET A 207 4.06 -9.55 4.01
C MET A 207 3.55 -10.67 4.93
N PHE A 208 2.22 -10.85 5.01
CA PHE A 208 1.59 -11.78 5.95
C PHE A 208 1.20 -13.11 5.32
N LEU A 209 0.97 -13.18 4.00
CA LEU A 209 0.55 -14.42 3.34
C LEU A 209 1.54 -15.56 3.57
N GLY A 210 2.84 -15.27 3.47
CA GLY A 210 3.88 -16.26 3.69
C GLY A 210 3.99 -16.70 5.15
N GLU A 211 3.75 -15.79 6.09
CA GLU A 211 3.73 -16.11 7.51
C GLU A 211 2.51 -16.96 7.89
N ILE A 212 1.37 -16.77 7.23
CA ILE A 212 0.20 -17.65 7.37
C ILE A 212 0.57 -19.06 6.90
N LEU A 213 1.15 -19.20 5.70
CA LEU A 213 1.59 -20.50 5.18
C LEU A 213 2.57 -21.17 6.16
N ARG A 214 3.56 -20.42 6.65
CA ARG A 214 4.55 -20.93 7.61
C ARG A 214 3.89 -21.50 8.88
N ASN A 215 2.90 -20.81 9.44
CA ASN A 215 2.17 -21.28 10.62
C ASN A 215 1.32 -22.53 10.32
N VAL A 216 0.72 -22.64 9.13
CA VAL A 216 0.03 -23.86 8.70
C VAL A 216 1.01 -25.03 8.61
N LEU A 217 2.18 -24.82 8.02
CA LEU A 217 3.21 -25.86 7.86
C LEU A 217 3.74 -26.37 9.21
N LEU A 218 3.97 -25.46 10.16
CA LEU A 218 4.39 -25.84 11.52
C LEU A 218 3.31 -26.61 12.29
N ASP A 219 2.05 -26.25 12.11
CA ASP A 219 0.92 -26.93 12.74
C ASP A 219 0.71 -28.34 12.16
N LEU A 220 0.80 -28.50 10.84
CA LEU A 220 0.72 -29.82 10.20
C LEU A 220 1.92 -30.72 10.55
N HIS A 221 3.11 -30.15 10.75
CA HIS A 221 4.25 -30.87 11.31
C HIS A 221 3.99 -31.33 12.74
N ALA A 222 3.49 -30.44 13.61
CA ALA A 222 3.18 -30.77 15.00
C ALA A 222 2.10 -31.86 15.12
N GLN A 223 1.22 -31.98 14.13
CA GLN A 223 0.22 -33.05 14.03
C GLN A 223 0.76 -34.36 13.42
N GLY A 224 2.03 -34.40 13.01
CA GLY A 224 2.64 -35.59 12.39
C GLY A 224 2.19 -35.85 10.95
N ILE A 225 1.70 -34.83 10.24
CA ILE A 225 1.17 -34.96 8.87
C ILE A 225 2.24 -34.63 7.83
N LEU A 226 2.95 -33.51 8.01
CA LEU A 226 4.02 -33.06 7.11
C LEU A 226 5.38 -33.16 7.80
N PHE A 227 6.43 -33.35 7.01
CA PHE A 227 7.82 -33.32 7.42
C PHE A 227 8.14 -34.32 8.55
N THR A 228 7.55 -35.51 8.46
CA THR A 228 7.65 -36.57 9.48
C THR A 228 9.07 -37.12 9.67
N GLN A 229 9.97 -36.84 8.71
CA GLN A 229 11.41 -37.09 8.84
C GLN A 229 12.08 -36.25 9.95
N TYR A 230 11.40 -35.21 10.46
CA TYR A 230 11.84 -34.39 11.59
C TYR A 230 10.98 -34.74 12.82
N PRO A 231 11.46 -35.60 13.74
CA PRO A 231 10.64 -36.11 14.84
C PRO A 231 10.19 -35.01 15.81
N LYS A 232 11.00 -33.97 15.99
CA LYS A 232 10.69 -32.84 16.88
C LYS A 232 10.72 -31.53 16.11
N ARG A 233 10.05 -30.52 16.66
CA ARG A 233 10.04 -29.17 16.09
C ARG A 233 11.47 -28.65 15.94
N GLU A 234 12.34 -28.89 16.92
CA GLU A 234 13.73 -28.40 16.94
C GLU A 234 14.57 -28.94 15.78
N ASP A 235 14.20 -30.12 15.24
CA ASP A 235 14.87 -30.76 14.13
C ASP A 235 14.51 -30.11 12.78
N LEU A 236 13.40 -29.36 12.71
CA LEU A 236 13.02 -28.63 11.50
C LEU A 236 14.09 -27.59 11.13
N PRO A 237 14.29 -27.34 9.82
CA PRO A 237 15.18 -26.28 9.35
C PRO A 237 14.92 -24.95 10.06
N HIS A 238 15.97 -24.32 10.56
CA HIS A 238 15.88 -23.05 11.31
C HIS A 238 15.02 -22.02 10.56
N ARG A 239 15.15 -21.95 9.24
CA ARG A 239 14.43 -20.96 8.43
C ARG A 239 12.90 -21.15 8.40
N LEU A 240 12.40 -22.38 8.53
CA LEU A 240 10.97 -22.64 8.68
C LEU A 240 10.47 -22.25 10.08
N ARG A 241 11.34 -22.39 11.10
CA ARG A 241 11.01 -22.06 12.49
C ARG A 241 11.01 -20.57 12.79
N THR A 242 11.83 -19.80 12.08
CA THR A 242 11.93 -18.35 12.24
C THR A 242 10.76 -17.64 11.53
N PRO A 243 10.01 -16.78 12.23
CA PRO A 243 8.98 -15.94 11.61
C PRO A 243 9.52 -15.09 10.46
N TRP A 244 8.65 -14.77 9.50
CA TRP A 244 8.86 -13.83 8.39
C TRP A 244 9.90 -14.24 7.33
N LEU A 245 10.40 -15.48 7.37
CA LEU A 245 11.37 -15.97 6.36
C LEU A 245 10.73 -16.68 5.16
N LEU A 246 9.44 -16.96 5.20
CA LEU A 246 8.68 -17.43 4.05
C LEU A 246 8.02 -16.21 3.40
N SER A 247 8.50 -15.80 2.21
CA SER A 247 7.98 -14.63 1.49
C SER A 247 6.82 -14.98 0.56
N SER A 248 5.97 -14.01 0.25
CA SER A 248 4.94 -14.16 -0.79
C SER A 248 5.52 -14.40 -2.18
N GLU A 249 6.78 -14.03 -2.43
CA GLU A 249 7.48 -14.34 -3.68
C GLU A 249 7.66 -15.86 -3.86
N GLY A 250 8.04 -16.58 -2.80
CA GLY A 250 8.09 -18.04 -2.83
C GLY A 250 6.71 -18.65 -3.07
N MET A 251 5.68 -18.10 -2.43
CA MET A 251 4.29 -18.53 -2.64
C MET A 251 3.85 -18.39 -4.10
N SER A 252 4.17 -17.26 -4.76
CA SER A 252 3.87 -17.05 -6.16
C SER A 252 4.37 -18.20 -7.05
N LEU A 253 5.56 -18.73 -6.77
CA LEU A 253 6.11 -19.87 -7.51
C LEU A 253 5.36 -21.16 -7.22
N PHE A 254 5.02 -21.43 -5.95
CA PHE A 254 4.31 -22.65 -5.56
C PHE A 254 2.93 -22.73 -6.24
N GLU A 255 2.28 -21.58 -6.41
CA GLU A 255 0.94 -21.48 -6.97
C GLU A 255 0.85 -21.87 -8.44
N ILE A 256 1.85 -21.49 -9.25
CA ILE A 256 1.87 -21.67 -10.71
C ILE A 256 2.68 -22.86 -11.18
N ASP A 257 3.35 -23.57 -10.26
CA ASP A 257 4.11 -24.76 -10.61
C ASP A 257 3.16 -25.89 -11.02
N ASP A 258 2.89 -26.00 -12.32
CA ASP A 258 2.07 -27.07 -12.88
C ASP A 258 2.93 -28.24 -13.42
N SER A 259 4.21 -28.30 -13.03
CA SER A 259 5.08 -29.42 -13.40
C SER A 259 4.65 -30.70 -12.66
N THR A 260 4.81 -31.86 -13.32
CA THR A 260 4.31 -33.16 -12.84
C THR A 260 4.77 -33.55 -11.43
N LYS A 261 5.91 -33.02 -10.96
CA LYS A 261 6.47 -33.31 -9.63
C LYS A 261 6.70 -32.05 -8.78
N LEU A 262 6.19 -30.89 -9.23
CA LEU A 262 6.40 -29.61 -8.56
C LEU A 262 7.89 -29.31 -8.31
N ILE A 263 8.72 -29.44 -9.35
CA ILE A 263 10.19 -29.36 -9.23
C ILE A 263 10.63 -27.94 -8.87
N ALA A 264 9.94 -26.92 -9.39
CA ALA A 264 10.25 -25.52 -9.06
C ALA A 264 9.95 -25.24 -7.58
N THR A 265 8.81 -25.75 -7.10
CA THR A 265 8.41 -25.71 -5.68
C THR A 265 9.43 -26.43 -4.80
N GLU A 266 9.93 -27.60 -5.21
CA GLU A 266 10.97 -28.34 -4.48
C GLU A 266 12.25 -27.51 -4.33
N LEU A 267 12.74 -26.97 -5.45
CA LEU A 267 13.96 -26.18 -5.48
C LEU A 267 13.83 -24.93 -4.62
N GLU A 268 12.69 -24.25 -4.69
CA GLU A 268 12.46 -23.02 -3.95
C GLU A 268 12.30 -23.26 -2.45
N LEU A 269 11.57 -24.31 -2.03
CA LEU A 269 11.51 -24.69 -0.60
C LEU A 269 12.90 -25.06 -0.05
N LYS A 270 13.73 -25.72 -0.86
CA LYS A 270 15.12 -26.04 -0.48
C LYS A 270 16.00 -24.78 -0.43
N ASN A 271 15.83 -23.84 -1.34
CA ASN A 271 16.63 -22.62 -1.43
C ASN A 271 16.23 -21.58 -0.38
N MET A 272 14.93 -21.38 -0.18
CA MET A 272 14.38 -20.42 0.78
C MET A 272 14.47 -20.97 2.19
N LEU A 273 13.94 -22.18 2.44
CA LEU A 273 13.72 -22.70 3.80
C LEU A 273 14.70 -23.81 4.20
N ARG A 274 15.56 -24.29 3.29
CA ARG A 274 16.40 -25.48 3.50
C ARG A 274 15.56 -26.72 3.81
N LEU A 275 14.37 -26.79 3.22
CA LEU A 275 13.37 -27.80 3.51
C LEU A 275 13.27 -28.79 2.34
N PRO A 276 13.85 -30.00 2.44
CA PRO A 276 13.57 -31.07 1.50
C PRO A 276 12.14 -31.57 1.66
N THR A 277 11.49 -31.91 0.55
CA THR A 277 10.08 -32.33 0.53
C THR A 277 9.85 -33.53 -0.39
N THR A 278 8.82 -34.30 -0.08
CA THR A 278 8.20 -35.30 -0.97
C THR A 278 7.25 -34.63 -1.96
N VAL A 279 6.79 -35.37 -2.98
CA VAL A 279 5.84 -34.84 -3.98
C VAL A 279 4.49 -34.54 -3.32
N GLU A 280 4.05 -35.41 -2.41
CA GLU A 280 2.79 -35.31 -1.67
C GLU A 280 2.77 -34.06 -0.77
N GLU A 281 3.88 -33.79 -0.08
CA GLU A 281 4.02 -32.55 0.72
C GLU A 281 3.97 -31.31 -0.17
N ARG A 282 4.59 -31.33 -1.35
CA ARG A 282 4.53 -30.20 -2.29
C ARG A 282 3.12 -29.95 -2.81
N LEU A 283 2.37 -31.01 -3.12
CA LEU A 283 0.97 -30.90 -3.54
C LEU A 283 0.13 -30.26 -2.43
N ALA A 284 0.33 -30.68 -1.17
CA ALA A 284 -0.34 -30.07 -0.02
C ALA A 284 0.03 -28.58 0.13
N ILE A 285 1.33 -28.24 0.05
CA ILE A 285 1.81 -26.85 0.12
C ILE A 285 1.20 -25.98 -0.98
N GLN A 286 1.13 -26.47 -2.21
CA GLN A 286 0.50 -25.76 -3.32
C GLN A 286 -1.00 -25.52 -3.08
N GLN A 287 -1.74 -26.53 -2.62
CA GLN A 287 -3.17 -26.38 -2.33
C GLN A 287 -3.43 -25.36 -1.22
N ILE A 288 -2.65 -25.40 -0.14
CA ILE A 288 -2.73 -24.43 0.96
C ILE A 288 -2.39 -23.02 0.45
N THR A 289 -1.34 -22.91 -0.36
CA THR A 289 -0.91 -21.64 -0.97
C THR A 289 -2.04 -21.02 -1.81
N ARG A 290 -2.64 -21.81 -2.72
CA ARG A 290 -3.78 -21.40 -3.55
C ARG A 290 -4.99 -20.98 -2.70
N ALA A 291 -5.26 -21.68 -1.58
CA ALA A 291 -6.35 -21.31 -0.68
C ALA A 291 -6.09 -19.97 0.05
N ILE A 292 -4.86 -19.73 0.51
CA ILE A 292 -4.46 -18.47 1.15
C ILE A 292 -4.56 -17.31 0.16
N ALA A 293 -4.02 -17.48 -1.06
CA ALA A 293 -4.07 -16.48 -2.13
C ALA A 293 -5.51 -16.15 -2.52
N LYS A 294 -6.34 -17.18 -2.77
CA LYS A 294 -7.76 -16.99 -3.08
C LYS A 294 -8.47 -16.19 -2.00
N ARG A 295 -8.28 -16.56 -0.72
CA ARG A 295 -8.86 -15.83 0.42
C ARG A 295 -8.40 -14.36 0.42
N ALA A 296 -7.12 -14.10 0.22
CA ALA A 296 -6.57 -12.74 0.18
C ALA A 296 -7.18 -11.91 -0.96
N SER A 297 -7.29 -12.47 -2.17
CA SER A 297 -7.93 -11.79 -3.32
C SER A 297 -9.41 -11.52 -3.10
N HIS A 298 -10.13 -12.45 -2.45
CA HIS A 298 -11.56 -12.24 -2.13
C HIS A 298 -11.75 -11.16 -1.07
N LEU A 299 -10.87 -11.08 -0.08
CA LEU A 299 -10.90 -10.00 0.91
C LEU A 299 -10.51 -8.65 0.27
N ALA A 300 -9.55 -8.62 -0.66
CA ALA A 300 -9.16 -7.42 -1.41
C ALA A 300 -10.32 -6.81 -2.24
N ALA A 301 -11.24 -7.65 -2.72
CA ALA A 301 -12.44 -7.22 -3.45
C ALA A 301 -13.45 -6.46 -2.58
N VAL A 302 -13.50 -6.73 -1.26
CA VAL A 302 -14.48 -6.17 -0.33
C VAL A 302 -14.44 -4.64 -0.28
N PRO A 303 -13.31 -3.97 0.00
CA PRO A 303 -13.29 -2.52 0.09
C PRO A 303 -13.54 -1.83 -1.26
N ILE A 304 -13.05 -2.39 -2.37
CA ILE A 304 -13.33 -1.87 -3.72
C ILE A 304 -14.85 -1.85 -3.96
N THR A 305 -15.50 -2.98 -3.72
CA THR A 305 -16.96 -3.12 -3.89
C THR A 305 -17.72 -2.17 -2.98
N ALA A 306 -17.32 -2.10 -1.69
CA ALA A 306 -17.97 -1.23 -0.72
C ALA A 306 -17.90 0.24 -1.13
N LEU A 307 -16.76 0.71 -1.62
CA LEU A 307 -16.58 2.08 -2.10
C LEU A 307 -17.36 2.36 -3.37
N VAL A 308 -17.37 1.43 -4.33
CA VAL A 308 -18.17 1.55 -5.57
C VAL A 308 -19.66 1.70 -5.25
N ILE A 309 -20.18 0.90 -4.31
CA ILE A 309 -21.58 0.99 -3.85
C ILE A 309 -21.81 2.32 -3.13
N LYS A 310 -20.91 2.69 -2.20
CA LYS A 310 -21.03 3.91 -1.39
C LYS A 310 -21.06 5.18 -2.25
N MET A 311 -20.25 5.22 -3.31
CA MET A 311 -20.19 6.35 -4.23
C MET A 311 -21.38 6.40 -5.20
N ASP A 312 -22.21 5.33 -5.26
CA ASP A 312 -23.19 5.15 -6.32
C ASP A 312 -22.52 5.29 -7.71
N ALA A 313 -21.31 4.70 -7.84
CA ALA A 313 -20.38 5.01 -8.93
C ALA A 313 -20.91 4.61 -10.32
N PHE A 314 -21.90 3.71 -10.36
CA PHE A 314 -22.53 3.26 -11.60
C PHE A 314 -23.79 4.04 -11.98
N LYS A 315 -24.13 5.11 -11.24
CA LYS A 315 -25.30 5.94 -11.49
C LYS A 315 -25.19 6.69 -12.81
N GLY A 316 -26.13 6.44 -13.70
CA GLY A 316 -26.20 7.07 -15.03
C GLY A 316 -26.23 6.03 -16.15
N HIS A 317 -26.28 6.50 -17.39
CA HIS A 317 -26.28 5.64 -18.57
C HIS A 317 -24.84 5.31 -18.97
N ASN A 318 -24.52 4.01 -19.11
CA ASN A 318 -23.22 3.50 -19.59
C ASN A 318 -22.00 4.03 -18.82
N VAL A 319 -22.13 4.20 -17.50
CA VAL A 319 -21.00 4.66 -16.67
C VAL A 319 -20.04 3.50 -16.41
N GLU A 320 -18.77 3.70 -16.72
CA GLU A 320 -17.68 2.78 -16.38
C GLU A 320 -16.78 3.41 -15.33
N VAL A 321 -16.22 2.60 -14.45
CA VAL A 321 -15.43 3.04 -13.30
C VAL A 321 -14.02 2.48 -13.45
N ASP A 322 -13.04 3.35 -13.42
CA ASP A 322 -11.63 2.98 -13.44
C ASP A 322 -11.05 2.98 -12.02
N VAL A 323 -10.28 1.93 -11.72
CA VAL A 323 -9.63 1.66 -10.44
C VAL A 323 -8.14 1.55 -10.71
N GLY A 324 -7.40 2.58 -10.30
CA GLY A 324 -5.94 2.56 -10.32
C GLY A 324 -5.44 1.64 -9.22
N VAL A 325 -4.71 0.59 -9.56
CA VAL A 325 -4.10 -0.33 -8.60
C VAL A 325 -2.58 -0.31 -8.72
N ASP A 326 -1.90 -0.35 -7.58
CA ASP A 326 -0.45 -0.46 -7.49
C ASP A 326 -0.07 -1.39 -6.33
N GLY A 327 1.17 -1.89 -6.31
CA GLY A 327 1.70 -2.77 -5.30
C GLY A 327 2.02 -4.18 -5.81
N SER A 328 2.98 -4.80 -5.12
CA SER A 328 3.61 -6.04 -5.55
C SER A 328 2.65 -7.22 -5.68
N VAL A 329 1.59 -7.29 -4.86
CA VAL A 329 0.66 -8.41 -4.88
C VAL A 329 -0.26 -8.32 -6.09
N VAL A 330 -0.91 -7.18 -6.32
CA VAL A 330 -1.81 -7.03 -7.46
C VAL A 330 -1.09 -7.04 -8.81
N GLU A 331 0.16 -6.57 -8.86
CA GLU A 331 0.94 -6.55 -10.09
C GLU A 331 1.56 -7.90 -10.42
N PHE A 332 2.25 -8.53 -9.46
CA PHE A 332 3.14 -9.68 -9.73
C PHE A 332 2.62 -11.01 -9.19
N TYR A 333 1.72 -11.01 -8.20
CA TYR A 333 1.23 -12.27 -7.64
C TYR A 333 0.31 -12.98 -8.66
N PRO A 334 0.61 -14.24 -9.04
CA PRO A 334 -0.09 -14.91 -10.14
C PRO A 334 -1.59 -15.03 -9.90
N GLY A 335 -2.39 -14.69 -10.91
CA GLY A 335 -3.85 -14.84 -10.85
C GLY A 335 -4.56 -13.94 -9.83
N PHE A 336 -3.85 -13.11 -9.03
CA PHE A 336 -4.45 -12.32 -7.96
C PHE A 336 -5.54 -11.37 -8.48
N ARG A 337 -5.26 -10.67 -9.58
CA ARG A 337 -6.24 -9.80 -10.25
C ARG A 337 -7.46 -10.57 -10.74
N THR A 338 -7.26 -11.74 -11.34
CA THR A 338 -8.36 -12.59 -11.83
C THR A 338 -9.24 -13.04 -10.66
N MET A 339 -8.64 -13.60 -9.60
CA MET A 339 -9.37 -14.04 -8.42
C MET A 339 -10.10 -12.89 -7.72
N MET A 340 -9.51 -11.69 -7.70
CA MET A 340 -10.15 -10.49 -7.17
C MET A 340 -11.34 -10.08 -8.03
N ARG A 341 -11.23 -10.11 -9.36
CA ARG A 341 -12.35 -9.83 -10.28
C ARG A 341 -13.48 -10.85 -10.12
N ASP A 342 -13.16 -12.14 -10.03
CA ASP A 342 -14.15 -13.19 -9.75
C ASP A 342 -14.88 -12.90 -8.44
N ALA A 343 -14.14 -12.57 -7.38
CA ALA A 343 -14.73 -12.22 -6.10
C ALA A 343 -15.62 -10.97 -6.16
N ILE A 344 -15.24 -9.96 -6.95
CA ILE A 344 -16.07 -8.76 -7.20
C ILE A 344 -17.38 -9.15 -7.91
N ALA A 345 -17.31 -10.04 -8.92
CA ALA A 345 -18.48 -10.53 -9.63
C ALA A 345 -19.48 -11.27 -8.72
N ASP A 346 -19.00 -11.90 -7.65
CA ASP A 346 -19.80 -12.60 -6.65
C ASP A 346 -20.43 -11.68 -5.57
N THR A 347 -20.11 -10.38 -5.59
CA THR A 347 -20.68 -9.41 -4.63
C THR A 347 -22.01 -8.80 -5.08
N GLN A 348 -22.53 -7.82 -4.33
CA GLN A 348 -23.80 -7.14 -4.65
C GLN A 348 -23.75 -6.36 -5.96
N ILE A 349 -22.58 -5.98 -6.49
CA ILE A 349 -22.48 -5.31 -7.80
C ILE A 349 -22.63 -6.29 -8.97
N GLY A 350 -22.43 -7.60 -8.71
CA GLY A 350 -22.61 -8.69 -9.65
C GLY A 350 -21.67 -8.68 -10.85
N ALA A 351 -21.75 -9.72 -11.68
CA ALA A 351 -20.96 -9.85 -12.91
C ALA A 351 -21.15 -8.67 -13.90
N LYS A 352 -22.31 -8.01 -13.90
CA LYS A 352 -22.53 -6.82 -14.74
C LYS A 352 -21.80 -5.59 -14.22
N GLY A 353 -21.75 -5.39 -12.90
CA GLY A 353 -21.00 -4.30 -12.29
C GLY A 353 -19.49 -4.53 -12.43
N GLU A 354 -19.04 -5.77 -12.23
CA GLU A 354 -17.64 -6.16 -12.40
C GLU A 354 -17.12 -5.85 -13.82
N ARG A 355 -17.89 -6.15 -14.88
CA ARG A 355 -17.50 -5.83 -16.25
C ARG A 355 -17.38 -4.34 -16.56
N ARG A 356 -18.06 -3.50 -15.77
CA ARG A 356 -17.98 -2.03 -15.86
C ARG A 356 -16.87 -1.46 -14.96
N LEU A 357 -16.16 -2.32 -14.24
CA LEU A 357 -15.03 -1.97 -13.41
C LEU A 357 -13.72 -2.32 -14.13
N HIS A 358 -12.91 -1.31 -14.38
CA HIS A 358 -11.62 -1.45 -15.02
C HIS A 358 -10.53 -1.34 -13.96
N ILE A 359 -9.84 -2.45 -13.71
CA ILE A 359 -8.81 -2.54 -12.67
C ILE A 359 -7.46 -2.52 -13.36
N ASN A 360 -6.82 -1.35 -13.34
CA ASN A 360 -5.65 -1.07 -14.16
C ASN A 360 -4.44 -0.69 -13.32
N ILE A 361 -3.28 -1.17 -13.74
CA ILE A 361 -2.02 -0.88 -13.04
C ILE A 361 -1.67 0.60 -13.25
N SER A 362 -1.43 1.30 -12.14
CA SER A 362 -0.95 2.69 -12.12
C SER A 362 0.51 2.72 -11.68
N LYS A 363 1.41 2.47 -12.63
CA LYS A 363 2.87 2.50 -12.37
C LYS A 363 3.30 3.88 -11.88
N ASP A 364 4.21 3.89 -10.91
CA ASP A 364 4.77 5.09 -10.30
C ASP A 364 3.71 6.04 -9.68
N GLY A 365 2.58 5.48 -9.25
CA GLY A 365 1.45 6.24 -8.71
C GLY A 365 1.86 7.15 -7.55
N SER A 366 2.67 6.65 -6.64
CA SER A 366 3.21 7.43 -5.52
C SER A 366 4.08 8.62 -5.95
N SER A 367 4.81 8.51 -7.05
CA SER A 367 5.77 9.53 -7.49
C SER A 367 5.11 10.57 -8.38
N VAL A 368 4.47 10.12 -9.47
CA VAL A 368 3.75 11.00 -10.41
C VAL A 368 2.57 11.66 -9.70
N GLY A 369 1.84 10.91 -8.90
CA GLY A 369 0.69 11.42 -8.14
C GLY A 369 1.07 12.48 -7.10
N ALA A 370 2.23 12.33 -6.44
CA ALA A 370 2.74 13.37 -5.55
C ALA A 370 3.13 14.64 -6.30
N ALA A 371 3.78 14.51 -7.46
CA ALA A 371 4.09 15.65 -8.31
C ALA A 371 2.81 16.38 -8.78
N LEU A 372 1.78 15.64 -9.16
CA LEU A 372 0.46 16.21 -9.50
C LEU A 372 -0.22 16.87 -8.30
N CYS A 373 -0.08 16.29 -7.10
CA CYS A 373 -0.57 16.87 -5.86
C CYS A 373 0.12 18.22 -5.57
N ALA A 374 1.45 18.27 -5.71
CA ALA A 374 2.23 19.50 -5.58
C ALA A 374 1.89 20.54 -6.66
N LEU A 375 1.58 20.10 -7.89
CA LEU A 375 1.13 20.99 -8.96
C LEU A 375 -0.22 21.64 -8.62
N SER A 376 -1.12 20.92 -7.96
CA SER A 376 -2.44 21.43 -7.55
C SER A 376 -2.41 22.41 -6.37
N ASN A 377 -1.26 22.58 -5.70
CA ASN A 377 -1.11 23.56 -4.64
C ASN A 377 -0.66 24.92 -5.22
N ASP A 378 -1.56 25.90 -5.23
CA ASP A 378 -1.27 27.27 -5.68
C ASP A 378 -0.55 28.13 -4.62
N ALA A 379 -0.39 27.63 -3.39
CA ALA A 379 0.37 28.33 -2.35
C ALA A 379 1.87 28.31 -2.65
N ILE A 380 2.42 29.46 -3.06
CA ILE A 380 3.81 29.88 -2.86
C ILE A 380 3.75 31.23 -2.12
#